data_AF-A0A6P0XGA9-F1
#
_entry.id   AF-A0A6P0XGA9-F1
#
_cell.length_a   1.000
_cell.length_b   1.000
_cell.length_c   1.000
_cell.angle_alpha   90.00
_cell.angle_beta   90.00
_cell.angle_gamma   90.00
#
_symmetry.space_group_name_H-M   'P 1'
#
loop_
_entity.id
_entity.type
_entity.pdbx_description
1 polymer ?
#
loop_
_entity_poly.entity_id
_entity_poly.type
_entity_poly.pdbx_seq_one_letter_code
_entity_poly.pdbx_strand_id
1 'polypeptide(L)'
;MIRVPVQNPDGSPAMPTKASRARRWVKEGKATGHWNDAGLYYVRLVAEASGRETQKITVGCDPGKNYTGIAVQSARFTLYSAHLVLPFERVKERLGSAVIKQGKVIKNVRGRALQRRVRRGRKINRKIPFNQRAHRQKRFDNRCKKGKLAPSIRASREMEIRVMTELSKIFPITTIVYELVKADVDLTSARKAARSGKGFSPVMVGQNWCVEKLKSIARVKTVYGWQKNKNGTSQIRQHLGLKKLKDKKAQVPESHAVDGIALAASEFVRYGVTPRKNCDIYGWKGPINITPWIFRVITRPAYFRRALHFDNVEKGGVRKRKGGSITPFNQRLGDKVLAEKAGKTYTGWIGGFTNAKNKNVSVYDHNWKRIGQFSPKKVQLIRRSNKLCVV
;
A
#
# COMPACT_ATOMS: atom_id res chain seq x y z
N MET A 1 -12.96 1.98 -23.46
CA MET A 1 -11.69 2.58 -23.91
C MET A 1 -10.94 3.15 -22.71
N ILE A 2 -9.64 2.84 -22.57
CA ILE A 2 -8.81 3.31 -21.45
C ILE A 2 -8.59 4.83 -21.53
N ARG A 3 -8.67 5.49 -20.38
CA ARG A 3 -8.40 6.92 -20.21
C ARG A 3 -6.98 7.14 -19.69
N VAL A 4 -6.34 8.21 -20.16
CA VAL A 4 -4.99 8.62 -19.75
C VAL A 4 -5.10 9.88 -18.89
N PRO A 5 -4.56 9.91 -17.66
CA PRO A 5 -4.52 11.12 -16.84
C PRO A 5 -3.74 12.24 -17.53
N VAL A 6 -4.13 13.48 -17.26
CA VAL A 6 -3.54 14.68 -17.85
C VAL A 6 -3.14 15.65 -16.73
N GLN A 7 -1.99 16.28 -16.87
CA GLN A 7 -1.60 17.43 -16.05
C GLN A 7 -1.52 18.68 -16.92
N ASN A 8 -1.89 19.81 -16.32
CA ASN A 8 -1.63 21.14 -16.88
C ASN A 8 -0.13 21.47 -16.80
N PRO A 9 0.34 22.52 -17.49
CA PRO A 9 1.75 22.95 -17.44
C PRO A 9 2.24 23.23 -16.02
N ASP A 10 1.38 23.81 -15.17
CA ASP A 10 1.64 24.07 -13.73
C ASP A 10 1.70 22.80 -12.85
N GLY A 11 1.45 21.62 -13.41
CA GLY A 11 1.46 20.34 -12.71
C GLY A 11 0.15 20.00 -11.99
N SER A 12 -0.86 20.87 -12.04
CA SER A 12 -2.20 20.58 -11.52
C SER A 12 -2.90 19.49 -12.36
N PRO A 13 -3.70 18.61 -11.75
CA PRO A 13 -4.37 17.54 -12.48
C PRO A 13 -5.55 18.09 -13.31
N ALA A 14 -5.64 17.65 -14.56
CA ALA A 14 -6.72 17.95 -15.48
C ALA A 14 -7.57 16.70 -15.77
N MET A 15 -8.67 16.86 -16.51
CA MET A 15 -9.54 15.73 -16.85
C MET A 15 -8.84 14.68 -17.73
N PRO A 16 -8.96 13.37 -17.40
CA PRO A 16 -8.37 12.31 -18.21
C PRO A 16 -8.90 12.28 -19.64
N THR A 17 -8.01 12.07 -20.60
CA THR A 17 -8.32 12.06 -22.04
C THR A 17 -8.33 10.65 -22.63
N LYS A 18 -8.72 10.51 -23.90
CA LYS A 18 -8.62 9.23 -24.64
C LYS A 18 -7.15 8.91 -24.90
N ALA A 19 -6.77 7.63 -24.79
CA ALA A 19 -5.41 7.20 -25.09
C ALA A 19 -4.92 7.58 -26.50
N SER A 20 -5.79 7.55 -27.51
CA SER A 20 -5.47 7.99 -28.88
C SER A 20 -5.10 9.47 -28.95
N ARG A 21 -5.86 10.33 -28.25
CA ARG A 21 -5.59 11.77 -28.18
C ARG A 21 -4.30 12.06 -27.43
N ALA A 22 -4.04 11.38 -26.31
CA ALA A 22 -2.79 11.52 -25.57
C ALA A 22 -1.56 11.16 -26.43
N ARG A 23 -1.63 10.06 -27.21
CA ARG A 23 -0.56 9.69 -28.14
C ARG A 23 -0.33 10.74 -29.21
N ARG A 24 -1.41 11.26 -29.81
CA ARG A 24 -1.33 12.33 -30.81
C ARG A 24 -0.68 13.59 -30.25
N TRP A 25 -1.06 14.02 -29.05
CA TRP A 25 -0.44 15.18 -28.39
C TRP A 25 1.05 15.00 -28.15
N VAL A 26 1.49 13.81 -27.75
CA VAL A 26 2.92 13.54 -27.56
C VAL A 26 3.67 13.52 -28.89
N LYS A 27 3.09 12.92 -29.94
CA LYS A 27 3.68 12.92 -31.29
C LYS A 27 3.81 14.33 -31.87
N GLU A 28 2.82 15.18 -31.64
CA GLU A 28 2.78 16.58 -32.10
C GLU A 28 3.56 17.55 -31.18
N GLY A 29 4.22 17.07 -30.12
CA GLY A 29 4.95 17.94 -29.18
C GLY A 29 4.06 18.82 -28.28
N LYS A 30 2.74 18.64 -28.28
CA LYS A 30 1.78 19.39 -27.44
C LYS A 30 1.74 18.92 -25.99
N ALA A 31 2.26 17.73 -25.71
CA ALA A 31 2.36 17.17 -24.38
C ALA A 31 3.61 16.29 -24.24
N THR A 32 4.09 16.14 -23.01
CA THR A 32 5.21 15.25 -22.66
C THR A 32 4.69 14.04 -21.87
N GLY A 33 5.23 12.86 -22.15
CA GLY A 33 4.85 11.62 -21.49
C GLY A 33 5.62 11.38 -20.19
N HIS A 34 4.91 11.00 -19.12
CA HIS A 34 5.49 10.79 -17.78
C HIS A 34 4.91 9.55 -17.11
N TRP A 35 5.60 9.07 -16.08
CA TRP A 35 5.13 7.98 -15.22
C TRP A 35 5.06 8.42 -13.77
N ASN A 36 3.95 8.12 -13.09
CA ASN A 36 3.84 8.37 -11.67
C ASN A 36 4.36 7.17 -10.85
N ASP A 37 4.50 7.39 -9.55
CA ASP A 37 5.01 6.40 -8.61
C ASP A 37 4.09 5.19 -8.40
N ALA A 38 2.79 5.33 -8.74
CA ALA A 38 1.80 4.26 -8.71
C ALA A 38 1.73 3.47 -10.03
N GLY A 39 2.63 3.73 -10.99
CA GLY A 39 2.75 2.96 -12.23
C GLY A 39 1.69 3.27 -13.29
N LEU A 40 1.13 4.48 -13.29
CA LEU A 40 0.34 5.01 -14.39
C LEU A 40 1.18 5.89 -15.28
N TYR A 41 1.01 5.71 -16.58
CA TYR A 41 1.41 6.67 -17.59
C TYR A 41 0.42 7.84 -17.61
N TYR A 42 0.93 9.06 -17.65
CA TYR A 42 0.15 10.28 -17.81
C TYR A 42 0.86 11.23 -18.76
N VAL A 43 0.15 12.23 -19.26
CA VAL A 43 0.73 13.28 -20.10
C VAL A 43 0.64 14.63 -19.41
N ARG A 44 1.68 15.46 -19.57
CA ARG A 44 1.66 16.86 -19.14
C ARG A 44 1.59 17.75 -20.36
N LEU A 45 0.61 18.64 -20.42
CA LEU A 45 0.48 19.62 -21.50
C LEU A 45 1.64 20.60 -21.49
N VAL A 46 2.08 21.02 -22.67
CA VAL A 46 3.14 22.05 -22.83
C VAL A 46 2.54 23.46 -22.73
N ALA A 47 1.36 23.66 -23.33
CA ALA A 47 0.61 24.90 -23.28
C ALA A 47 -0.63 24.76 -22.40
N GLU A 48 -1.18 25.90 -21.98
CA GLU A 48 -2.42 25.94 -21.21
C GLU A 48 -3.58 25.28 -21.96
N ALA A 49 -4.41 24.58 -21.19
CA ALA A 49 -5.63 23.98 -21.73
C ALA A 49 -6.66 25.07 -22.04
N SER A 50 -7.56 24.78 -22.98
CA SER A 50 -8.68 25.70 -23.29
C SER A 50 -9.63 25.91 -22.11
N GLY A 51 -9.57 25.06 -21.09
CA GLY A 51 -10.33 25.20 -19.86
C GLY A 51 -9.83 24.23 -18.79
N ARG A 52 -10.10 24.58 -17.53
CA ARG A 52 -9.68 23.80 -16.35
C ARG A 52 -10.85 23.16 -15.61
N GLU A 53 -12.05 23.19 -16.18
CA GLU A 53 -13.22 22.57 -15.58
C GLU A 53 -13.04 21.05 -15.46
N THR A 54 -13.44 20.51 -14.31
CA THR A 54 -13.31 19.10 -14.00
C THR A 54 -14.63 18.49 -13.57
N GLN A 55 -14.81 17.21 -13.92
CA GLN A 55 -15.93 16.42 -13.43
C GLN A 55 -15.50 15.70 -12.16
N LYS A 56 -16.49 15.39 -11.32
CA LYS A 56 -16.28 14.67 -10.08
C LYS A 56 -15.59 13.32 -10.32
N ILE A 57 -14.39 13.17 -9.75
CA ILE A 57 -13.66 11.91 -9.64
C ILE A 57 -13.54 11.51 -8.18
N THR A 58 -13.85 10.26 -7.90
CA THR A 58 -13.89 9.67 -6.57
C THR A 58 -12.88 8.53 -6.47
N VAL A 59 -12.18 8.43 -5.33
CA VAL A 59 -11.36 7.27 -4.99
C VAL A 59 -12.07 6.40 -3.98
N GLY A 60 -12.17 5.10 -4.24
CA GLY A 60 -12.63 4.11 -3.27
C GLY A 60 -11.45 3.39 -2.65
N CYS A 61 -11.43 3.28 -1.32
CA CYS A 61 -10.40 2.60 -0.56
C CYS A 61 -11.06 1.56 0.37
N ASP A 62 -10.81 0.28 0.09
CA ASP A 62 -11.20 -0.87 0.92
C ASP A 62 -9.98 -1.40 1.70
N PRO A 63 -9.70 -0.85 2.90
CA PRO A 63 -8.55 -1.24 3.71
C PRO A 63 -8.73 -2.59 4.40
N GLY A 64 -7.91 -3.58 4.03
CA GLY A 64 -7.84 -4.85 4.74
C GLY A 64 -6.65 -4.96 5.70
N LYS A 65 -6.45 -6.17 6.22
CA LYS A 65 -5.32 -6.54 7.08
C LYS A 65 -4.04 -6.76 6.27
N ASN A 66 -4.13 -7.58 5.22
CA ASN A 66 -2.99 -7.96 4.38
C ASN A 66 -3.02 -7.29 3.01
N TYR A 67 -4.21 -6.89 2.57
CA TYR A 67 -4.44 -6.33 1.24
C TYR A 67 -5.38 -5.14 1.34
N THR A 68 -5.22 -4.17 0.45
CA THR A 68 -6.14 -3.03 0.32
C THR A 68 -6.52 -2.85 -1.14
N GLY A 69 -7.82 -2.73 -1.41
CA GLY A 69 -8.34 -2.37 -2.73
C GLY A 69 -8.39 -0.85 -2.87
N ILE A 70 -7.84 -0.31 -3.96
CA ILE A 70 -8.00 1.10 -4.31
C ILE A 70 -8.56 1.18 -5.73
N ALA A 71 -9.51 2.08 -5.97
CA ALA A 71 -9.95 2.39 -7.33
C ALA A 71 -10.23 3.88 -7.51
N VAL A 72 -10.09 4.36 -8.75
CA VAL A 72 -10.42 5.73 -9.17
C VAL A 72 -11.57 5.63 -10.17
N GLN A 73 -12.69 6.28 -9.85
CA GLN A 73 -13.94 6.19 -10.61
C GLN A 73 -14.51 7.57 -10.88
N SER A 74 -15.05 7.74 -12.08
CA SER A 74 -15.98 8.83 -12.43
C SER A 74 -17.36 8.23 -12.73
N ALA A 75 -18.38 9.07 -12.90
CA ALA A 75 -19.69 8.59 -13.34
C ALA A 75 -19.64 7.77 -14.65
N ARG A 76 -18.70 8.07 -15.55
CA ARG A 76 -18.68 7.49 -16.91
C ARG A 76 -17.56 6.48 -17.17
N PHE A 77 -16.48 6.51 -16.38
CA PHE A 77 -15.28 5.72 -16.61
C PHE A 77 -14.67 5.21 -15.31
N THR A 78 -14.27 3.94 -15.33
CA THR A 78 -13.31 3.37 -14.38
C THR A 78 -11.91 3.72 -14.88
N LEU A 79 -11.17 4.48 -14.07
CA LEU A 79 -9.90 5.10 -14.50
C LEU A 79 -8.70 4.25 -14.08
N TYR A 80 -8.76 3.68 -12.89
CA TYR A 80 -7.63 2.94 -12.31
C TYR A 80 -8.11 2.02 -11.19
N SER A 81 -7.44 0.89 -11.01
CA SER A 81 -7.54 0.14 -9.76
C SER A 81 -6.21 -0.48 -9.35
N ALA A 82 -6.07 -0.70 -8.05
CA ALA A 82 -4.87 -1.26 -7.44
C ALA A 82 -5.22 -2.30 -6.39
N HIS A 83 -4.45 -3.38 -6.38
CA HIS A 83 -4.35 -4.32 -5.27
C HIS A 83 -3.07 -4.01 -4.50
N LEU A 84 -3.19 -3.43 -3.31
CA LEU A 84 -2.07 -3.18 -2.43
C LEU A 84 -1.75 -4.43 -1.60
N VAL A 85 -0.53 -4.95 -1.71
CA VAL A 85 -0.02 -5.98 -0.78
C VAL A 85 0.67 -5.28 0.39
N LEU A 86 -0.02 -5.25 1.52
CA LEU A 86 0.40 -4.49 2.70
C LEU A 86 1.59 -5.16 3.40
N PRO A 87 2.51 -4.38 3.99
CA PRO A 87 3.68 -4.92 4.69
C PRO A 87 3.35 -5.44 6.09
N PHE A 88 2.07 -5.65 6.44
CA PHE A 88 1.60 -5.90 7.81
C PHE A 88 2.31 -7.07 8.49
N GLU A 89 2.17 -8.28 7.95
CA GLU A 89 2.76 -9.50 8.53
C GLU A 89 4.29 -9.40 8.55
N ARG A 90 4.89 -8.91 7.47
CA ARG A 90 6.35 -8.70 7.38
C ARG A 90 6.88 -7.76 8.45
N VAL A 91 6.17 -6.66 8.74
CA VAL A 91 6.57 -5.71 9.78
C VAL A 91 6.38 -6.33 11.16
N LYS A 92 5.28 -7.05 11.37
CA LYS A 92 4.97 -7.75 12.62
C LYS A 92 6.04 -8.81 12.95
N GLU A 93 6.38 -9.66 11.99
CA GLU A 93 7.47 -10.66 12.11
C GLU A 93 8.80 -9.98 12.47
N ARG A 94 9.19 -8.92 11.74
CA ARG A 94 10.46 -8.20 11.99
C ARG A 94 10.55 -7.61 13.39
N LEU A 95 9.43 -7.21 14.00
CA LEU A 95 9.41 -6.67 15.36
C LEU A 95 9.61 -7.75 16.42
N GLY A 96 9.43 -9.02 16.07
CA GLY A 96 9.60 -10.17 16.96
C GLY A 96 8.29 -10.71 17.52
N SER A 97 7.16 -10.43 16.86
CA SER A 97 5.95 -11.18 17.16
C SER A 97 6.11 -12.61 16.68
N ALA A 98 5.82 -13.58 17.55
CA ALA A 98 5.76 -14.99 17.18
C ALA A 98 4.77 -15.19 16.03
N VAL A 99 5.13 -16.01 15.05
CA VAL A 99 4.17 -16.48 14.05
C VAL A 99 3.37 -17.57 14.71
N ILE A 100 2.13 -17.25 15.09
CA ILE A 100 1.19 -18.19 15.68
C ILE A 100 0.22 -18.62 14.58
N LYS A 101 0.10 -19.93 14.34
CA LYS A 101 -0.90 -20.50 13.44
C LYS A 101 -1.56 -21.65 14.19
N GLN A 102 -2.91 -21.65 14.21
CA GLN A 102 -3.71 -22.60 14.98
C GLN A 102 -3.29 -22.72 16.45
N GLY A 103 -3.05 -21.57 17.12
CA GLY A 103 -2.64 -21.53 18.53
C GLY A 103 -1.18 -21.93 18.80
N LYS A 104 -0.45 -22.47 17.82
CA LYS A 104 0.95 -22.89 17.98
C LYS A 104 1.94 -21.87 17.43
N VAL A 105 3.04 -21.63 18.16
CA VAL A 105 4.17 -20.83 17.68
C VAL A 105 4.94 -21.66 16.64
N ILE A 106 4.78 -21.33 15.37
CA ILE A 106 5.42 -22.07 14.25
C ILE A 106 6.80 -21.49 13.93
N LYS A 107 7.05 -20.22 14.25
CA LYS A 107 8.34 -19.57 13.99
C LYS A 107 8.71 -18.66 15.15
N ASN A 108 9.78 -19.03 15.86
CA ASN A 108 10.48 -18.15 16.80
C ASN A 108 11.24 -17.09 15.99
N VAL A 109 10.57 -16.00 15.65
CA VAL A 109 11.23 -14.91 14.93
C VAL A 109 12.19 -14.21 15.89
N ARG A 110 13.51 -14.35 15.66
CA ARG A 110 14.54 -13.51 16.28
C ARG A 110 14.35 -12.06 15.82
N GLY A 111 13.37 -11.38 16.38
CA GLY A 111 13.01 -10.02 15.99
C GLY A 111 13.83 -8.97 16.72
N ARG A 112 13.61 -7.71 16.33
CA ARG A 112 14.29 -6.56 16.95
C ARG A 112 14.12 -6.51 18.47
N ALA A 113 13.00 -6.99 19.01
CA ALA A 113 12.77 -7.06 20.45
C ALA A 113 13.78 -7.98 21.15
N LEU A 114 13.99 -9.19 20.63
CA LEU A 114 14.95 -10.16 21.16
C LEU A 114 16.38 -9.65 21.04
N GLN A 115 16.77 -9.12 19.87
CA GLN A 115 18.11 -8.54 19.66
C GLN A 115 18.42 -7.41 20.66
N ARG A 116 17.42 -6.55 20.95
CA ARG A 116 17.56 -5.51 21.98
C ARG A 116 17.63 -6.08 23.39
N ARG A 117 16.90 -7.16 23.69
CA ARG A 117 16.96 -7.84 24.99
C ARG A 117 18.34 -8.45 25.21
N VAL A 118 18.84 -9.22 24.24
CA VAL A 118 20.18 -9.85 24.29
C VAL A 118 21.26 -8.79 24.44
N ARG A 119 21.24 -7.71 23.64
CA ARG A 119 22.21 -6.60 23.79
C ARG A 119 22.20 -6.00 25.19
N ARG A 120 21.01 -5.73 25.74
CA ARG A 120 20.89 -5.19 27.10
C ARG A 120 21.42 -6.19 28.12
N GLY A 121 21.06 -7.47 27.99
CA GLY A 121 21.50 -8.54 28.87
C GLY A 121 23.02 -8.75 28.90
N ARG A 122 23.71 -8.55 27.76
CA ARG A 122 25.18 -8.62 27.66
C ARG A 122 25.90 -7.47 28.38
N LYS A 123 25.26 -6.30 28.53
CA LYS A 123 25.82 -5.15 29.24
C LYS A 123 25.62 -5.22 30.76
N ILE A 124 24.82 -6.18 31.23
CA ILE A 124 24.54 -6.34 32.66
C ILE A 124 25.57 -7.30 33.23
N ASN A 125 26.50 -6.78 34.02
CA ASN A 125 27.28 -7.61 34.93
C ASN A 125 26.34 -8.15 36.02
N ARG A 126 26.10 -9.46 36.03
CA ARG A 126 25.18 -10.10 37.00
C ARG A 126 25.85 -10.41 38.34
N LYS A 127 27.18 -10.32 38.41
CA LYS A 127 27.97 -10.59 39.62
C LYS A 127 27.84 -9.46 40.64
N ILE A 128 27.55 -8.23 40.20
CA ILE A 128 27.36 -7.07 41.10
C ILE A 128 25.91 -6.96 41.59
N PRO A 129 25.68 -6.41 42.80
CA PRO A 129 24.36 -6.13 43.36
C PRO A 129 23.46 -5.33 42.41
N PHE A 130 22.15 -5.57 42.46
CA PHE A 130 21.19 -5.03 41.47
C PHE A 130 21.23 -3.50 41.33
N ASN A 131 21.37 -2.79 42.45
CA ASN A 131 21.49 -1.33 42.53
C ASN A 131 22.73 -0.79 41.79
N GLN A 132 23.81 -1.59 41.70
CA GLN A 132 25.06 -1.23 41.02
C GLN A 132 25.09 -1.72 39.55
N ARG A 133 24.10 -2.51 39.11
CA ARG A 133 24.04 -3.00 37.72
C ARG A 133 23.79 -1.86 36.76
N ALA A 134 24.48 -1.86 35.63
CA ALA A 134 24.21 -1.00 34.48
C ALA A 134 22.88 -1.35 33.78
N HIS A 135 21.76 -1.16 34.49
CA HIS A 135 20.40 -1.34 33.99
C HIS A 135 19.80 0.02 33.63
N ARG A 136 19.04 0.07 32.53
CA ARG A 136 18.37 1.31 32.13
C ARG A 136 17.15 1.50 33.04
N GLN A 137 17.10 2.59 33.81
CA GLN A 137 15.92 2.97 34.59
C GLN A 137 14.65 3.03 33.71
N LYS A 138 13.50 2.74 34.32
CA LYS A 138 12.19 2.82 33.67
C LYS A 138 11.90 4.30 33.34
N ARG A 139 11.77 4.63 32.05
CA ARG A 139 11.41 5.99 31.59
C ARG A 139 9.92 6.02 31.26
N PHE A 140 9.08 6.20 32.27
CA PHE A 140 7.63 6.29 32.08
C PHE A 140 7.26 7.56 31.29
N ASP A 141 7.98 8.66 31.48
CA ASP A 141 7.76 9.94 30.80
C ASP A 141 8.02 9.88 29.30
N ASN A 142 8.89 8.97 28.85
CA ASN A 142 9.15 8.74 27.42
C ASN A 142 8.03 7.97 26.71
N ARG A 143 6.99 7.54 27.43
CA ARG A 143 5.80 7.00 26.78
C ARG A 143 5.00 8.19 26.21
N CYS A 144 5.20 8.51 24.92
CA CYS A 144 4.44 9.59 24.25
C CYS A 144 2.94 9.55 24.59
N LYS A 145 2.38 10.71 24.91
CA LYS A 145 1.12 10.88 25.63
C LYS A 145 -0.17 10.67 24.82
N LYS A 146 -0.18 10.52 23.48
CA LYS A 146 -1.40 10.22 22.68
C LYS A 146 -1.03 9.72 21.26
N GLY A 147 -1.91 8.97 20.60
CA GLY A 147 -1.84 8.68 19.15
C GLY A 147 -0.82 7.63 18.67
N LYS A 148 -0.33 6.74 19.55
CA LYS A 148 0.61 5.68 19.12
C LYS A 148 -0.07 4.61 18.28
N LEU A 149 0.31 4.54 17.01
CA LEU A 149 -0.04 3.42 16.14
C LEU A 149 0.98 2.29 16.24
N ALA A 150 0.49 1.06 16.24
CA ALA A 150 1.34 -0.12 16.06
C ALA A 150 2.11 0.01 14.74
N PRO A 151 3.43 -0.26 14.68
CA PRO A 151 4.20 0.02 13.47
C PRO A 151 3.76 -0.77 12.23
N SER A 152 3.17 -1.97 12.39
CA SER A 152 2.60 -2.75 11.28
C SER A 152 1.35 -2.09 10.69
N ILE A 153 0.48 -1.56 11.54
CA ILE A 153 -0.73 -0.82 11.14
C ILE A 153 -0.32 0.50 10.48
N ARG A 154 0.57 1.27 11.14
CA ARG A 154 1.11 2.52 10.59
C ARG A 154 1.74 2.31 9.21
N ALA A 155 2.59 1.30 9.05
CA ALA A 155 3.25 1.03 7.76
C ALA A 155 2.26 0.68 6.63
N SER A 156 1.10 0.10 6.98
CA SER A 156 0.04 -0.24 6.02
C SER A 156 -0.77 1.00 5.63
N ARG A 157 -1.22 1.78 6.61
CA ARG A 157 -1.95 3.04 6.37
C ARG A 157 -1.10 4.09 5.65
N GLU A 158 0.19 4.20 5.98
CA GLU A 158 1.14 5.07 5.25
C GLU A 158 1.34 4.65 3.79
N MET A 159 1.16 3.36 3.47
CA MET A 159 1.24 2.88 2.08
C MET A 159 0.00 3.29 1.30
N GLU A 160 -1.18 3.18 1.90
CA GLU A 160 -2.44 3.64 1.32
C GLU A 160 -2.43 5.15 1.07
N ILE A 161 -2.07 5.94 2.08
CA ILE A 161 -1.93 7.40 1.98
C ILE A 161 -0.95 7.72 0.84
N ARG A 162 0.22 7.06 0.79
CA ARG A 162 1.19 7.29 -0.27
C ARG A 162 0.58 7.05 -1.66
N VAL A 163 -0.10 5.93 -1.88
CA VAL A 163 -0.70 5.64 -3.20
C VAL A 163 -1.78 6.66 -3.54
N MET A 164 -2.65 7.02 -2.60
CA MET A 164 -3.69 8.04 -2.83
C MET A 164 -3.11 9.42 -3.13
N THR A 165 -2.04 9.83 -2.43
CA THR A 165 -1.31 11.07 -2.74
C THR A 165 -0.69 11.05 -4.13
N GLU A 166 -0.17 9.91 -4.60
CA GLU A 166 0.36 9.82 -5.97
C GLU A 166 -0.74 9.83 -7.04
N LEU A 167 -1.94 9.37 -6.71
CA LEU A 167 -3.11 9.45 -7.59
C LEU A 167 -3.69 10.87 -7.62
N SER A 168 -3.72 11.60 -6.50
CA SER A 168 -4.24 12.98 -6.44
C SER A 168 -3.41 13.99 -7.20
N LYS A 169 -2.15 13.69 -7.48
CA LYS A 169 -1.29 14.51 -8.34
C LYS A 169 -1.70 14.46 -9.82
N ILE A 170 -2.36 13.39 -10.26
CA ILE A 170 -2.65 13.14 -11.69
C ILE A 170 -4.14 13.06 -12.01
N PHE A 171 -5.00 12.91 -11.00
CA PHE A 171 -6.45 12.95 -11.13
C PHE A 171 -7.02 14.10 -10.28
N PRO A 172 -7.99 14.87 -10.79
CA PRO A 172 -8.69 15.88 -10.00
C PRO A 172 -9.67 15.20 -9.03
N ILE A 173 -9.13 14.62 -7.96
CA ILE A 173 -9.89 13.87 -6.94
C ILE A 173 -10.66 14.85 -6.07
N THR A 174 -11.98 14.67 -6.04
CA THR A 174 -12.90 15.50 -5.24
C THR A 174 -13.35 14.81 -3.96
N THR A 175 -13.40 13.48 -3.95
CA THR A 175 -13.90 12.70 -2.81
C THR A 175 -13.13 11.38 -2.69
N ILE A 176 -12.88 10.96 -1.45
CA ILE A 176 -12.34 9.64 -1.10
C ILE A 176 -13.40 8.91 -0.29
N VAL A 177 -13.90 7.78 -0.78
CA VAL A 177 -14.78 6.88 -0.04
C VAL A 177 -13.92 5.81 0.63
N TYR A 178 -13.98 5.73 1.97
CA TYR A 178 -13.13 4.88 2.78
C TYR A 178 -13.98 3.90 3.60
N GLU A 179 -13.73 2.59 3.46
CA GLU A 179 -14.45 1.58 4.25
C GLU A 179 -13.88 1.50 5.68
N LEU A 180 -14.75 1.65 6.67
CA LEU A 180 -14.43 1.48 8.08
C LEU A 180 -14.77 0.07 8.55
N VAL A 181 -13.85 -0.51 9.32
CA VAL A 181 -14.07 -1.79 9.98
C VAL A 181 -14.70 -1.51 11.34
N LYS A 182 -15.88 -2.11 11.58
CA LYS A 182 -16.47 -2.17 12.92
C LYS A 182 -15.99 -3.46 13.60
N ALA A 183 -14.82 -3.39 14.23
CA ALA A 183 -14.27 -4.50 14.99
C ALA A 183 -14.57 -4.27 16.47
N ASP A 184 -15.64 -4.88 16.96
CA ASP A 184 -15.86 -4.99 18.40
C ASP A 184 -14.98 -6.13 18.93
N VAL A 185 -13.86 -5.78 19.56
CA VAL A 185 -12.94 -6.75 20.17
C VAL A 185 -13.61 -7.56 21.28
N ASP A 186 -14.67 -7.04 21.91
CA ASP A 186 -15.38 -7.76 22.96
C ASP A 186 -16.24 -8.88 22.35
N LEU A 187 -16.92 -8.61 21.24
CA LEU A 187 -17.73 -9.61 20.51
C LEU A 187 -16.88 -10.57 19.64
N THR A 188 -15.75 -10.11 19.11
CA THR A 188 -14.96 -10.88 18.13
C THR A 188 -13.82 -11.71 18.72
N SER A 189 -13.48 -11.54 20.01
CA SER A 189 -12.31 -12.20 20.61
C SER A 189 -12.55 -13.63 21.12
N ALA A 190 -13.78 -14.16 21.04
CA ALA A 190 -14.17 -15.46 21.61
C ALA A 190 -13.81 -15.64 23.10
N ARG A 191 -13.49 -14.54 23.80
CA ARG A 191 -13.13 -14.56 25.23
C ARG A 191 -14.41 -14.54 26.05
N LYS A 192 -14.63 -15.58 26.87
CA LYS A 192 -15.79 -15.72 27.79
C LYS A 192 -16.00 -14.53 28.74
N ALA A 193 -15.01 -13.66 28.94
CA ALA A 193 -15.05 -12.56 29.92
C ALA A 193 -15.22 -11.15 29.31
N ALA A 194 -15.45 -11.02 28.00
CA ALA A 194 -15.65 -9.71 27.38
C ALA A 194 -17.08 -9.22 27.66
N ARG A 195 -17.22 -8.17 28.50
CA ARG A 195 -18.50 -7.82 29.14
C ARG A 195 -19.10 -6.45 28.76
N SER A 196 -18.43 -5.60 27.97
CA SER A 196 -18.85 -4.18 27.92
C SER A 196 -19.12 -3.56 26.56
N GLY A 197 -18.84 -4.20 25.42
CA GLY A 197 -19.07 -3.60 24.08
C GLY A 197 -18.35 -2.25 23.89
N LYS A 198 -17.38 -1.95 24.76
CA LYS A 198 -16.60 -0.70 24.84
C LYS A 198 -15.14 -0.96 24.43
N GLY A 199 -14.86 -2.12 23.84
CA GLY A 199 -13.53 -2.50 23.44
C GLY A 199 -12.97 -1.63 22.31
N PHE A 200 -11.69 -1.30 22.39
CA PHE A 200 -10.97 -0.56 21.35
C PHE A 200 -10.22 -1.52 20.41
N SER A 201 -10.34 -1.31 19.10
CA SER A 201 -9.53 -2.05 18.12
C SER A 201 -8.35 -1.21 17.62
N PRO A 202 -7.10 -1.69 17.69
CA PRO A 202 -5.96 -1.03 17.07
C PRO A 202 -6.15 -0.75 15.57
N VAL A 203 -6.96 -1.57 14.88
CA VAL A 203 -7.30 -1.39 13.47
C VAL A 203 -8.16 -0.15 13.28
N MET A 204 -9.19 0.03 14.12
CA MET A 204 -10.07 1.20 14.09
C MET A 204 -9.29 2.49 14.37
N VAL A 205 -8.42 2.49 15.39
CA VAL A 205 -7.53 3.63 15.68
C VAL A 205 -6.63 3.95 14.47
N GLY A 206 -6.12 2.92 13.80
CA GLY A 206 -5.34 3.08 12.57
C GLY A 206 -6.14 3.62 11.39
N GLN A 207 -7.39 3.21 11.22
CA GLN A 207 -8.28 3.72 10.17
C GLN A 207 -8.65 5.18 10.42
N ASN A 208 -9.01 5.55 11.66
CA ASN A 208 -9.31 6.94 12.01
C ASN A 208 -8.11 7.84 11.74
N TRP A 209 -6.91 7.42 12.16
CA TRP A 209 -5.68 8.15 11.84
C TRP A 209 -5.43 8.30 10.32
N CYS A 210 -5.74 7.25 9.54
CA CYS A 210 -5.61 7.29 8.08
C CYS A 210 -6.61 8.30 7.48
N VAL A 211 -7.89 8.22 7.88
CA VAL A 211 -8.96 9.12 7.44
C VAL A 211 -8.59 10.58 7.71
N GLU A 212 -8.11 10.91 8.91
CA GLU A 212 -7.67 12.28 9.23
C GLU A 212 -6.53 12.76 8.31
N LYS A 213 -5.62 11.88 7.91
CA LYS A 213 -4.56 12.23 6.95
C LYS A 213 -5.10 12.40 5.53
N LEU A 214 -6.08 11.59 5.12
CA LEU A 214 -6.67 11.67 3.78
C LEU A 214 -7.51 12.93 3.56
N LYS A 215 -8.05 13.54 4.62
CA LYS A 215 -8.77 14.83 4.53
C LYS A 215 -7.91 15.96 3.94
N SER A 216 -6.59 15.88 4.07
CA SER A 216 -5.67 16.85 3.43
C SER A 216 -5.59 16.71 1.90
N ILE A 217 -6.09 15.60 1.34
CA ILE A 217 -6.08 15.32 -0.10
C ILE A 217 -7.41 15.73 -0.72
N ALA A 218 -8.52 15.27 -0.14
CA ALA A 218 -9.88 15.52 -0.62
C ALA A 218 -10.91 15.23 0.49
N ARG A 219 -12.18 15.58 0.25
CA ARG A 219 -13.28 15.24 1.16
C ARG A 219 -13.37 13.73 1.37
N VAL A 220 -13.31 13.27 2.62
CA VAL A 220 -13.38 11.83 2.95
C VAL A 220 -14.79 11.47 3.43
N LYS A 221 -15.42 10.51 2.75
CA LYS A 221 -16.69 9.89 3.17
C LYS A 221 -16.41 8.49 3.68
N THR A 222 -16.82 8.21 4.91
CA THR A 222 -16.65 6.88 5.51
C THR A 222 -17.90 6.06 5.32
N VAL A 223 -17.74 4.78 4.96
CA VAL A 223 -18.84 3.83 4.80
C VAL A 223 -18.52 2.53 5.53
N TYR A 224 -19.55 1.77 5.88
CA TYR A 224 -19.40 0.42 6.41
C TYR A 224 -19.70 -0.61 5.32
N GLY A 225 -19.01 -1.77 5.36
CA GLY A 225 -19.08 -2.77 4.28
C GLY A 225 -20.48 -3.31 3.99
N TRP A 226 -21.28 -3.57 5.03
CA TRP A 226 -22.71 -3.91 4.87
C TRP A 226 -23.60 -2.84 5.51
N GLN A 227 -24.67 -2.47 4.80
CA GLN A 227 -25.68 -1.53 5.27
C GLN A 227 -27.07 -2.10 5.00
N LYS A 228 -28.01 -1.89 5.94
CA LYS A 228 -29.41 -2.34 5.84
C LYS A 228 -30.15 -1.76 4.63
N ASN A 229 -29.79 -0.55 4.23
CA ASN A 229 -30.41 0.20 3.14
C ASN A 229 -29.98 -0.25 1.72
N LYS A 230 -29.35 -1.42 1.57
CA LYS A 230 -28.81 -1.95 0.30
C LYS A 230 -27.72 -1.08 -0.38
N ASN A 231 -27.12 -0.12 0.33
CA ASN A 231 -26.04 0.73 -0.17
C ASN A 231 -24.64 0.34 0.35
N GLY A 232 -24.48 -0.89 0.85
CA GLY A 232 -23.18 -1.43 1.24
C GLY A 232 -22.33 -1.84 0.03
N THR A 233 -21.03 -2.01 0.26
CA THR A 233 -20.03 -2.35 -0.77
C THR A 233 -20.42 -3.60 -1.55
N SER A 234 -20.90 -4.64 -0.86
CA SER A 234 -21.27 -5.90 -1.52
C SER A 234 -22.50 -5.76 -2.43
N GLN A 235 -23.49 -4.98 -2.03
CA GLN A 235 -24.70 -4.75 -2.84
C GLN A 235 -24.38 -3.94 -4.09
N ILE A 236 -23.60 -2.86 -3.94
CA ILE A 236 -23.16 -2.05 -5.08
C ILE A 236 -22.33 -2.89 -6.06
N ARG A 237 -21.42 -3.71 -5.54
CA ARG A 237 -20.60 -4.62 -6.37
C ARG A 237 -21.46 -5.58 -7.21
N GLN A 238 -22.53 -6.13 -6.63
CA GLN A 238 -23.48 -6.98 -7.34
C GLN A 238 -24.24 -6.21 -8.43
N HIS A 239 -24.70 -5.00 -8.13
CA HIS A 239 -25.38 -4.15 -9.10
C HIS A 239 -24.49 -3.80 -10.30
N LEU A 240 -23.21 -3.55 -10.05
CA LEU A 240 -22.22 -3.26 -11.09
C LEU A 240 -21.75 -4.50 -11.87
N GLY A 241 -22.25 -5.70 -11.55
CA GLY A 241 -21.84 -6.96 -12.20
C GLY A 241 -20.39 -7.38 -11.92
N LEU A 242 -19.77 -6.84 -10.86
CA LEU A 242 -18.36 -7.09 -10.54
C LEU A 242 -18.20 -8.41 -9.78
N LYS A 243 -17.70 -9.44 -10.47
CA LYS A 243 -17.40 -10.75 -9.86
C LYS A 243 -16.25 -10.62 -8.87
N LYS A 244 -16.43 -11.16 -7.66
CA LYS A 244 -15.40 -11.19 -6.61
C LYS A 244 -14.88 -12.59 -6.42
N LEU A 245 -13.56 -12.71 -6.40
CA LEU A 245 -12.87 -13.98 -6.24
C LEU A 245 -12.71 -14.30 -4.74
N LYS A 246 -12.88 -15.57 -4.36
CA LYS A 246 -12.80 -16.00 -2.94
C LYS A 246 -11.36 -15.96 -2.40
N ASP A 247 -10.37 -16.28 -3.23
CA ASP A 247 -8.96 -16.16 -2.87
C ASP A 247 -8.50 -14.70 -2.79
N LYS A 248 -8.35 -14.22 -1.56
CA LYS A 248 -7.88 -12.86 -1.24
C LYS A 248 -6.41 -12.64 -1.61
N LYS A 249 -5.62 -13.70 -1.78
CA LYS A 249 -4.19 -13.59 -2.13
C LYS A 249 -3.96 -13.38 -3.62
N ALA A 250 -4.94 -13.71 -4.45
CA ALA A 250 -4.87 -13.55 -5.89
C ALA A 250 -4.65 -12.07 -6.23
N GLN A 251 -3.55 -11.80 -6.93
CA GLN A 251 -3.15 -10.45 -7.34
C GLN A 251 -3.80 -10.08 -8.67
N VAL A 252 -5.13 -10.18 -8.71
CA VAL A 252 -5.99 -9.94 -9.88
C VAL A 252 -7.06 -8.90 -9.52
N PRO A 253 -7.67 -8.20 -10.49
CA PRO A 253 -8.69 -7.19 -10.21
C PRO A 253 -9.84 -7.68 -9.31
N GLU A 254 -10.28 -8.92 -9.50
CA GLU A 254 -11.44 -9.54 -8.88
C GLU A 254 -11.27 -9.82 -7.38
N SER A 255 -10.07 -9.70 -6.80
CA SER A 255 -9.84 -10.00 -5.38
C SER A 255 -10.29 -8.86 -4.46
N HIS A 256 -9.60 -7.72 -4.52
CA HIS A 256 -9.83 -6.55 -3.67
C HIS A 256 -10.09 -5.27 -4.47
N ALA A 257 -9.62 -5.19 -5.72
CA ALA A 257 -9.73 -3.95 -6.49
C ALA A 257 -11.19 -3.63 -6.87
N VAL A 258 -12.01 -4.67 -7.10
CA VAL A 258 -13.46 -4.54 -7.33
C VAL A 258 -14.23 -3.94 -6.16
N ASP A 259 -13.81 -4.19 -4.91
CA ASP A 259 -14.44 -3.56 -3.74
C ASP A 259 -14.12 -2.06 -3.71
N GLY A 260 -12.90 -1.68 -4.09
CA GLY A 260 -12.52 -0.28 -4.31
C GLY A 260 -13.38 0.41 -5.37
N ILE A 261 -13.70 -0.27 -6.48
CA ILE A 261 -14.58 0.28 -7.53
C ILE A 261 -16.00 0.48 -6.98
N ALA A 262 -16.55 -0.51 -6.29
CA ALA A 262 -17.88 -0.41 -5.69
C ALA A 262 -17.97 0.73 -4.66
N LEU A 263 -16.94 0.91 -3.82
CA LEU A 263 -16.86 2.03 -2.90
C LEU A 263 -16.84 3.38 -3.61
N ALA A 264 -16.01 3.53 -4.64
CA ALA A 264 -15.95 4.77 -5.41
C ALA A 264 -17.27 5.06 -6.14
N ALA A 265 -17.92 4.01 -6.65
CA ALA A 265 -19.21 4.08 -7.33
C ALA A 265 -20.36 4.50 -6.41
N SER A 266 -20.27 4.22 -5.10
CA SER A 266 -21.28 4.64 -4.10
C SER A 266 -21.52 6.16 -4.02
N GLU A 267 -20.62 6.95 -4.61
CA GLU A 267 -20.76 8.40 -4.70
C GLU A 267 -21.58 8.85 -5.92
N PHE A 268 -21.78 7.96 -6.89
CA PHE A 268 -22.53 8.24 -8.12
C PHE A 268 -23.84 7.46 -8.20
N VAL A 269 -23.92 6.29 -7.54
CA VAL A 269 -25.10 5.43 -7.54
C VAL A 269 -25.61 5.19 -6.13
N ARG A 270 -26.93 5.12 -5.96
CA ARG A 270 -27.60 4.76 -4.71
C ARG A 270 -28.86 3.93 -4.97
N TYR A 271 -29.12 2.97 -4.11
CA TYR A 271 -30.40 2.26 -4.06
C TYR A 271 -31.39 3.07 -3.22
N GLY A 272 -32.59 3.29 -3.75
CA GLY A 272 -33.65 4.02 -3.06
C GLY A 272 -34.91 4.20 -3.90
N VAL A 273 -35.83 5.00 -3.38
CA VAL A 273 -37.13 5.28 -4.01
C VAL A 273 -36.97 6.23 -5.18
N THR A 274 -37.56 5.89 -6.33
CA THR A 274 -37.72 6.73 -7.52
C THR A 274 -39.13 7.27 -7.60
N PRO A 275 -39.31 8.58 -7.30
CA PRO A 275 -40.60 9.23 -7.48
C PRO A 275 -41.02 9.14 -8.94
N ARG A 276 -42.23 8.65 -9.17
CA ARG A 276 -42.91 8.63 -10.47
C ARG A 276 -44.34 9.13 -10.24
N LYS A 277 -44.95 9.71 -11.29
CA LYS A 277 -46.27 10.37 -11.18
C LYS A 277 -47.34 9.53 -10.44
N ASN A 278 -47.33 8.20 -10.58
CA ASN A 278 -48.40 7.34 -10.06
C ASN A 278 -47.93 6.19 -9.14
N CYS A 279 -46.62 5.94 -9.00
CA CYS A 279 -46.10 4.92 -8.07
C CYS A 279 -44.61 5.10 -7.81
N ASP A 280 -44.21 4.93 -6.55
CA ASP A 280 -42.81 4.92 -6.14
C ASP A 280 -42.17 3.56 -6.45
N ILE A 281 -41.07 3.58 -7.22
CA ILE A 281 -40.33 2.35 -7.57
C ILE A 281 -38.99 2.34 -6.84
N TYR A 282 -38.71 1.25 -6.11
CA TYR A 282 -37.41 1.03 -5.50
C TYR A 282 -36.39 0.51 -6.53
N GLY A 283 -35.30 1.24 -6.72
CA GLY A 283 -34.29 0.88 -7.71
C GLY A 283 -32.95 1.57 -7.50
N TRP A 284 -31.99 1.17 -8.33
CA TRP A 284 -30.70 1.86 -8.41
C TRP A 284 -30.84 3.15 -9.21
N LYS A 285 -30.32 4.23 -8.65
CA LYS A 285 -30.33 5.56 -9.26
C LYS A 285 -28.92 6.11 -9.39
N GLY A 286 -28.72 6.83 -10.49
CA GLY A 286 -27.52 7.65 -10.72
C GLY A 286 -26.63 7.09 -11.83
N PRO A 287 -25.81 7.95 -12.44
CA PRO A 287 -25.00 7.56 -13.59
C PRO A 287 -23.76 6.80 -13.14
N ILE A 288 -23.63 5.54 -13.55
CA ILE A 288 -22.40 4.77 -13.37
C ILE A 288 -22.15 3.89 -14.59
N ASN A 289 -20.90 3.86 -15.04
CA ASN A 289 -20.46 2.95 -16.09
C ASN A 289 -19.09 2.36 -15.76
N ILE A 290 -18.95 1.06 -16.03
CA ILE A 290 -17.70 0.32 -15.86
C ILE A 290 -17.07 0.15 -17.23
N THR A 291 -15.83 0.63 -17.38
CA THR A 291 -15.12 0.64 -18.67
C THR A 291 -13.73 0.06 -18.47
N PRO A 292 -13.13 -0.65 -19.45
CA PRO A 292 -11.79 -1.20 -19.32
C PRO A 292 -10.79 -0.19 -18.75
N TRP A 293 -10.04 -0.61 -17.73
CA TRP A 293 -9.22 0.25 -16.89
C TRP A 293 -7.83 -0.36 -16.64
N ILE A 294 -6.92 0.43 -16.08
CA ILE A 294 -5.57 -0.04 -15.72
C ILE A 294 -5.61 -0.64 -14.32
N PHE A 295 -5.15 -1.88 -14.20
CA PHE A 295 -4.93 -2.56 -12.92
C PHE A 295 -3.44 -2.61 -12.58
N ARG A 296 -3.11 -2.43 -11.30
CA ARG A 296 -1.75 -2.57 -10.76
C ARG A 296 -1.70 -3.34 -9.46
N VAL A 297 -0.62 -4.07 -9.26
CA VAL A 297 -0.28 -4.66 -7.97
C VAL A 297 0.84 -3.84 -7.37
N ILE A 298 0.60 -3.28 -6.18
CA ILE A 298 1.58 -2.40 -5.52
C ILE A 298 1.96 -3.02 -4.18
N THR A 299 3.27 -3.08 -3.91
CA THR A 299 3.78 -3.44 -2.58
C THR A 299 4.96 -2.56 -2.18
N ARG A 300 5.46 -2.75 -0.96
CA ARG A 300 6.70 -2.12 -0.50
C ARG A 300 7.86 -3.13 -0.58
N PRO A 301 9.05 -2.71 -1.03
CA PRO A 301 10.27 -3.49 -0.93
C PRO A 301 10.50 -4.14 0.44
N ALA A 302 10.85 -5.42 0.47
CA ALA A 302 11.15 -6.15 1.70
C ALA A 302 12.62 -6.01 2.12
N TYR A 303 13.14 -4.79 2.25
CA TYR A 303 14.57 -4.57 2.53
C TYR A 303 15.09 -5.42 3.70
N PHE A 304 16.17 -6.16 3.47
CA PHE A 304 16.96 -6.76 4.53
C PHE A 304 17.74 -5.65 5.23
N ARG A 305 17.08 -4.97 6.19
CA ARG A 305 17.76 -3.96 7.01
C ARG A 305 18.80 -4.65 7.90
N ARG A 306 19.84 -3.89 8.29
CA ARG A 306 20.90 -4.37 9.19
C ARG A 306 20.25 -5.11 10.36
N ALA A 307 20.49 -6.42 10.43
CA ALA A 307 20.35 -7.13 11.68
C ALA A 307 21.48 -6.61 12.55
N LEU A 308 21.16 -6.17 13.77
CA LEU A 308 22.14 -5.61 14.67
C LEU A 308 23.15 -6.72 15.00
N HIS A 309 24.34 -6.67 14.39
CA HIS A 309 25.42 -7.64 14.54
C HIS A 309 24.95 -9.07 14.20
N PHE A 310 25.08 -9.53 12.96
CA PHE A 310 24.67 -10.88 12.54
C PHE A 310 25.05 -11.95 13.60
N ASP A 311 24.08 -12.40 14.38
CA ASP A 311 24.01 -12.52 15.87
C ASP A 311 25.23 -12.92 16.74
N ASN A 312 26.33 -13.44 16.16
CA ASN A 312 27.55 -13.85 16.84
C ASN A 312 28.80 -13.14 16.26
N VAL A 313 29.84 -12.97 17.07
CA VAL A 313 31.15 -12.53 16.56
C VAL A 313 31.79 -13.67 15.77
N GLU A 314 32.53 -13.35 14.71
CA GLU A 314 33.45 -14.31 14.11
C GLU A 314 34.70 -14.47 14.99
N LYS A 315 35.54 -15.46 14.67
CA LYS A 315 36.86 -15.63 15.31
C LYS A 315 37.62 -14.29 15.20
N GLY A 316 38.08 -13.75 16.32
CA GLY A 316 38.68 -12.41 16.40
C GLY A 316 37.73 -11.26 16.77
N GLY A 317 36.47 -11.52 17.14
CA GLY A 317 35.57 -10.49 17.71
C GLY A 317 34.89 -9.57 16.68
N VAL A 318 35.27 -9.66 15.40
CA VAL A 318 34.71 -8.87 14.30
C VAL A 318 33.34 -9.42 13.89
N ARG A 319 32.43 -8.53 13.51
CA ARG A 319 31.05 -8.89 13.13
C ARG A 319 30.79 -8.57 11.67
N LYS A 320 30.19 -9.52 10.95
CA LYS A 320 29.79 -9.31 9.55
C LYS A 320 28.88 -8.10 9.41
N ARG A 321 29.26 -7.20 8.51
CA ARG A 321 28.37 -6.14 8.03
C ARG A 321 27.32 -6.77 7.13
N LYS A 322 26.06 -6.77 7.56
CA LYS A 322 24.92 -7.15 6.71
C LYS A 322 24.02 -5.97 6.42
N GLY A 323 23.77 -5.73 5.13
CA GLY A 323 22.85 -4.71 4.65
C GLY A 323 23.50 -3.33 4.47
N GLY A 324 22.72 -2.42 3.91
CA GLY A 324 23.14 -1.09 3.46
C GLY A 324 22.12 -0.59 2.42
N SER A 325 21.93 0.72 2.29
CA SER A 325 20.95 1.26 1.32
C SER A 325 21.53 1.34 -0.10
N ILE A 326 22.86 1.36 -0.21
CA ILE A 326 23.62 1.55 -1.45
C ILE A 326 24.56 0.35 -1.58
N THR A 327 24.63 -0.22 -2.78
CA THR A 327 25.58 -1.27 -3.14
C THR A 327 26.93 -0.64 -3.52
N PRO A 328 28.05 -1.37 -3.46
CA PRO A 328 29.35 -0.89 -3.93
C PRO A 328 29.41 -0.58 -5.44
N PHE A 329 28.34 -0.87 -6.19
CA PHE A 329 28.30 -0.76 -7.65
C PHE A 329 27.32 0.32 -8.12
N ASN A 330 27.04 1.32 -7.27
CA ASN A 330 26.17 2.49 -7.54
C ASN A 330 24.67 2.19 -7.77
N GLN A 331 24.20 0.95 -7.58
CA GLN A 331 22.76 0.67 -7.42
C GLN A 331 22.33 0.75 -5.96
N ARG A 332 21.09 1.15 -5.71
CA ARG A 332 20.50 1.25 -4.37
C ARG A 332 19.48 0.14 -4.14
N LEU A 333 19.29 -0.27 -2.90
CA LEU A 333 18.24 -1.23 -2.57
C LEU A 333 16.86 -0.66 -2.95
N GLY A 334 16.11 -1.44 -3.72
CA GLY A 334 14.80 -1.08 -4.25
C GLY A 334 14.84 -0.23 -5.51
N ASP A 335 16.01 0.00 -6.10
CA ASP A 335 16.08 0.52 -7.48
C ASP A 335 15.42 -0.52 -8.41
N LYS A 336 14.59 -0.03 -9.34
CA LYS A 336 13.98 -0.86 -10.39
C LYS A 336 15.01 -0.97 -11.51
N VAL A 337 15.31 -2.20 -11.91
CA VAL A 337 16.37 -2.50 -12.87
C VAL A 337 15.91 -3.49 -13.93
N LEU A 338 16.57 -3.41 -15.07
CA LEU A 338 16.62 -4.44 -16.09
C LEU A 338 17.89 -5.26 -15.84
N ALA A 339 17.80 -6.59 -15.86
CA ALA A 339 18.93 -7.47 -15.63
C ALA A 339 18.97 -8.59 -16.65
N GLU A 340 20.15 -8.92 -17.16
CA GLU A 340 20.30 -9.92 -18.22
C GLU A 340 21.13 -11.12 -17.75
N LYS A 341 20.65 -12.33 -18.05
CA LYS A 341 21.37 -13.58 -17.80
C LYS A 341 20.96 -14.64 -18.81
N ALA A 342 21.96 -15.27 -19.45
CA ALA A 342 21.76 -16.33 -20.44
C ALA A 342 20.77 -15.94 -21.56
N GLY A 343 20.96 -14.75 -22.15
CA GLY A 343 20.10 -14.24 -23.23
C GLY A 343 18.68 -13.85 -22.81
N LYS A 344 18.33 -13.96 -21.52
CA LYS A 344 17.01 -13.58 -20.98
C LYS A 344 17.11 -12.30 -20.18
N THR A 345 16.13 -11.44 -20.39
CA THR A 345 16.00 -10.15 -19.70
C THR A 345 14.94 -10.24 -18.60
N TYR A 346 15.27 -9.73 -17.42
CA TYR A 346 14.44 -9.74 -16.23
C TYR A 346 14.23 -8.30 -15.75
N THR A 347 13.00 -7.95 -15.39
CA THR A 347 12.72 -6.69 -14.69
C THR A 347 12.48 -6.98 -13.22
N GLY A 348 13.13 -6.24 -12.33
CA GLY A 348 12.94 -6.42 -10.90
C GLY A 348 13.55 -5.31 -10.06
N TRP A 349 13.71 -5.59 -8.77
CA TRP A 349 14.21 -4.64 -7.78
C TRP A 349 15.48 -5.16 -7.10
N ILE A 350 16.42 -4.26 -6.85
CA ILE A 350 17.65 -4.61 -6.13
C ILE A 350 17.32 -4.94 -4.66
N GLY A 351 17.63 -6.16 -4.22
CA GLY A 351 17.38 -6.59 -2.84
C GLY A 351 18.63 -6.85 -2.00
N GLY A 352 19.80 -6.92 -2.63
CA GLY A 352 21.07 -7.16 -1.95
C GLY A 352 22.23 -7.25 -2.93
N PHE A 353 23.43 -7.42 -2.39
CA PHE A 353 24.64 -7.64 -3.17
C PHE A 353 25.56 -8.62 -2.43
N THR A 354 26.44 -9.26 -3.19
CA THR A 354 27.59 -10.02 -2.70
C THR A 354 28.84 -9.33 -3.21
N ASN A 355 29.80 -9.07 -2.30
CA ASN A 355 31.08 -8.43 -2.60
C ASN A 355 32.24 -9.26 -2.03
N ALA A 356 32.16 -10.58 -2.19
CA ALA A 356 33.22 -11.52 -1.80
C ALA A 356 34.00 -11.91 -3.07
N LYS A 357 34.29 -13.20 -3.28
CA LYS A 357 34.94 -13.73 -4.49
C LYS A 357 34.22 -13.29 -5.78
N ASN A 358 32.88 -13.35 -5.79
CA ASN A 358 32.05 -12.91 -6.92
C ASN A 358 31.29 -11.63 -6.58
N LYS A 359 31.47 -10.60 -7.40
CA LYS A 359 30.77 -9.31 -7.32
C LYS A 359 29.43 -9.42 -8.05
N ASN A 360 28.34 -9.61 -7.30
CA ASN A 360 27.01 -9.81 -7.87
C ASN A 360 25.95 -8.97 -7.15
N VAL A 361 24.91 -8.60 -7.87
CA VAL A 361 23.71 -7.95 -7.35
C VAL A 361 22.54 -8.92 -7.40
N SER A 362 21.76 -8.99 -6.32
CA SER A 362 20.56 -9.82 -6.25
C SER A 362 19.34 -9.03 -6.68
N VAL A 363 18.65 -9.50 -7.71
CA VAL A 363 17.41 -8.92 -8.24
C VAL A 363 16.22 -9.75 -7.78
N TYR A 364 15.16 -9.07 -7.37
CA TYR A 364 13.95 -9.63 -6.78
C TYR A 364 12.72 -9.22 -7.59
N ASP A 365 11.68 -10.06 -7.58
CA ASP A 365 10.37 -9.71 -8.12
C ASP A 365 9.60 -8.76 -7.18
N HIS A 366 8.38 -8.39 -7.56
CA HIS A 366 7.53 -7.52 -6.75
C HIS A 366 7.11 -8.18 -5.44
N ASN A 367 6.92 -9.50 -5.42
CA ASN A 367 6.67 -10.30 -4.21
C ASN A 367 7.90 -10.45 -3.31
N TRP A 368 9.04 -9.88 -3.72
CA TRP A 368 10.32 -9.97 -3.05
C TRP A 368 10.86 -11.41 -2.92
N LYS A 369 10.54 -12.26 -3.91
CA LYS A 369 11.24 -13.51 -4.19
C LYS A 369 12.44 -13.21 -5.09
N ARG A 370 13.59 -13.81 -4.79
CA ARG A 370 14.81 -13.57 -5.57
C ARG A 370 14.65 -14.21 -6.95
N ILE A 371 14.80 -13.42 -8.00
CA ILE A 371 14.85 -13.90 -9.38
C ILE A 371 16.21 -14.54 -9.63
N GLY A 372 17.28 -13.85 -9.23
CA GLY A 372 18.62 -14.35 -9.41
C GLY A 372 19.69 -13.40 -8.89
N GLN A 373 20.93 -13.78 -9.17
CA GLN A 373 22.12 -12.95 -9.00
C GLN A 373 22.72 -12.66 -10.35
N PHE A 374 23.10 -11.40 -10.54
CA PHE A 374 23.53 -10.84 -11.81
C PHE A 374 24.84 -10.09 -11.60
N SER A 375 25.71 -10.13 -12.62
CA SER A 375 26.90 -9.27 -12.66
C SER A 375 26.43 -7.80 -12.72
N PRO A 376 27.02 -6.87 -11.95
CA PRO A 376 26.66 -5.46 -11.98
C PRO A 376 26.68 -4.84 -13.38
N LYS A 377 27.56 -5.33 -14.27
CA LYS A 377 27.67 -4.88 -15.67
C LYS A 377 26.42 -5.24 -16.50
N LYS A 378 25.70 -6.29 -16.13
CA LYS A 378 24.49 -6.78 -16.80
C LYS A 378 23.20 -6.27 -16.13
N VAL A 379 23.29 -5.20 -15.35
CA VAL A 379 22.16 -4.60 -14.63
C VAL A 379 22.05 -3.12 -14.98
N GLN A 380 20.99 -2.77 -15.70
CA GLN A 380 20.69 -1.41 -16.10
C GLN A 380 19.62 -0.80 -15.19
N LEU A 381 19.85 0.42 -14.71
CA LEU A 381 18.89 1.16 -13.91
C LEU A 381 17.72 1.63 -14.79
N ILE A 382 16.49 1.22 -14.45
CA ILE A 382 15.27 1.78 -15.04
C ILE A 382 14.84 3.02 -14.25
N ARG A 383 14.84 2.91 -12.91
CA ARG A 383 14.40 3.99 -12.04
C ARG A 383 14.93 3.83 -10.62
N ARG A 384 15.30 4.94 -9.98
CA ARG A 384 15.66 4.96 -8.56
C ARG A 384 14.48 4.54 -7.66
N SER A 385 14.83 4.00 -6.50
CA SER A 385 13.87 3.52 -5.50
C SER A 385 12.95 4.64 -4.98
N ASN A 386 11.66 4.49 -5.26
CA ASN A 386 10.59 5.30 -4.65
C ASN A 386 9.91 4.58 -3.46
N LYS A 387 10.49 3.45 -3.01
CA LYS A 387 9.94 2.57 -1.96
C LYS A 387 8.63 1.87 -2.30
N LEU A 388 8.24 1.80 -3.58
CA LEU A 388 7.13 0.99 -4.09
C LEU A 388 7.63 0.00 -5.16
N CYS A 389 7.15 -1.23 -5.10
CA CYS A 389 7.23 -2.19 -6.20
C CYS A 389 5.86 -2.19 -6.88
N VAL A 390 5.82 -1.86 -8.16
CA VAL A 390 4.59 -1.77 -8.95
C VAL A 390 4.75 -2.65 -10.18
N VAL A 391 3.77 -3.53 -10.39
CA VAL A 391 3.62 -4.38 -11.59
C VAL A 391 2.23 -4.23 -12.18
#